data_AF-G4H9L3-F1
#
_entry.id   AF-G4H9L3-F1
#
_cell.length_a   1.000
_cell.length_b   1.000
_cell.length_c   1.000
_cell.angle_alpha   90.00
_cell.angle_beta   90.00
_cell.angle_gamma   90.00
#
_symmetry.space_group_name_H-M   'P 1'
#
loop_
_entity.id
_entity.type
_entity.pdbx_description
1 polymer ?
#
loop_
_entity_poly.entity_id
_entity_poly.type
_entity_poly.pdbx_seq_one_letter_code
_entity_poly.pdbx_strand_id
1 'polypeptide(L)'
;MKIVDLTKAQRGGVTIMLGSDDEHNQTNLSNRNIYTDVPAFIKEFRSEDHPANFYFKLGYVIVGIIPDANGMGKPDILMAKRVEGTAT
;
A
#
# COMPACT_ATOMS: atom_id res chain seq x y z
N MET A 1 -0.08 -13.96 -7.03
CA MET A 1 -0.37 -12.67 -7.71
C MET A 1 -0.49 -12.76 -9.23
N LYS A 2 0.36 -13.53 -9.95
CA LYS A 2 0.38 -13.55 -11.44
C LYS A 2 -0.98 -13.81 -12.11
N ILE A 3 -1.82 -14.68 -11.55
CA ILE A 3 -3.15 -14.97 -12.11
C ILE A 3 -4.05 -13.73 -12.08
N VAL A 4 -4.05 -12.97 -10.98
CA VAL A 4 -4.86 -11.75 -10.87
C VAL A 4 -4.39 -10.72 -11.90
N ASP A 5 -3.08 -10.50 -12.01
CA ASP A 5 -2.50 -9.56 -12.97
C ASP A 5 -2.89 -9.93 -14.42
N LEU A 6 -2.78 -11.20 -14.82
CA LEU A 6 -3.18 -11.67 -16.15
C LEU A 6 -4.67 -11.48 -16.42
N THR A 7 -5.54 -11.82 -15.47
CA THR A 7 -6.99 -11.63 -15.66
C THR A 7 -7.36 -10.16 -15.78
N LYS A 8 -6.67 -9.27 -15.06
CA LYS A 8 -6.86 -7.83 -15.16
C LYS A 8 -6.37 -7.34 -16.52
N ALA A 9 -5.19 -7.76 -16.96
CA ALA A 9 -4.65 -7.40 -18.28
C ALA A 9 -5.60 -7.82 -19.42
N GLN A 10 -6.08 -9.06 -19.41
CA GLN A 10 -7.04 -9.58 -20.39
C GLN A 10 -8.37 -8.80 -20.42
N ARG A 11 -8.72 -8.12 -19.33
CA ARG A 11 -9.94 -7.31 -19.20
C ARG A 11 -9.69 -5.80 -19.32
N GLY A 12 -8.51 -5.39 -19.79
CA GLY A 12 -8.16 -3.98 -19.97
C GLY A 12 -7.86 -3.22 -18.67
N GLY A 13 -7.59 -3.93 -17.58
CA GLY A 13 -7.16 -3.34 -16.31
C GLY A 13 -5.75 -2.74 -16.40
N VAL A 14 -5.58 -1.53 -15.88
CA VAL A 14 -4.32 -0.77 -15.96
C VAL A 14 -3.58 -0.71 -14.63
N THR A 15 -4.31 -0.65 -13.52
CA THR A 15 -3.76 -0.54 -12.16
C THR A 15 -4.57 -1.41 -11.20
N ILE A 16 -3.88 -2.05 -10.26
CA ILE A 16 -4.49 -2.69 -9.09
C ILE A 16 -4.13 -1.82 -7.88
N MET A 17 -5.12 -1.51 -7.05
CA MET A 17 -4.95 -0.78 -5.79
C MET A 17 -5.49 -1.60 -4.62
N LEU A 18 -4.93 -1.36 -3.45
CA LEU A 18 -5.36 -1.95 -2.17
C LEU A 18 -5.08 -0.98 -1.02
N GLY A 19 -5.81 -1.17 0.08
CA GLY A 19 -5.46 -0.67 1.41
C GLY A 19 -4.78 -1.79 2.21
N SER A 20 -3.90 -1.40 3.12
CA SER A 20 -3.21 -2.29 4.06
C SER A 20 -3.18 -1.58 5.41
N ASP A 21 -4.21 -1.84 6.21
CA ASP A 21 -4.42 -1.20 7.50
C ASP A 21 -3.33 -1.53 8.52
N ASP A 22 -2.89 -0.52 9.28
CA ASP A 22 -2.01 -0.70 10.44
C ASP A 22 -2.80 -0.59 11.75
N GLU A 23 -3.66 -1.59 12.02
CA GLU A 23 -4.47 -1.62 13.25
C GLU A 23 -3.70 -2.11 14.49
N HIS A 24 -2.52 -2.70 14.29
CA HIS A 24 -1.74 -3.42 15.29
C HIS A 24 -0.38 -2.78 15.61
N ASN A 25 -0.16 -1.53 15.22
CA ASN A 25 1.08 -0.80 15.48
C ASN A 25 2.33 -1.45 14.88
N GLN A 26 2.23 -2.00 13.68
CA GLN A 26 3.28 -2.75 13.00
C GLN A 26 4.14 -1.90 12.06
N THR A 27 3.80 -0.61 11.88
CA THR A 27 4.60 0.34 11.10
C THR A 27 5.04 1.53 11.94
N ASN A 28 6.01 2.29 11.44
CA ASN A 28 6.43 3.55 12.06
C ASN A 28 5.44 4.71 11.90
N LEU A 29 4.27 4.46 11.31
CA LEU A 29 3.21 5.45 11.14
C LEU A 29 2.23 5.44 12.32
N SER A 30 2.15 4.33 13.04
CA SER A 30 1.22 4.16 14.13
C SER A 30 1.44 5.13 15.29
N ASN A 31 0.34 5.62 15.86
CA ASN A 31 0.30 6.60 16.96
C ASN A 31 1.07 7.90 16.68
N ARG A 32 1.15 8.33 15.41
CA ARG A 32 1.76 9.60 15.00
C ARG A 32 0.75 10.53 14.35
N ASN A 33 0.99 11.84 14.47
CA ASN A 33 0.25 12.84 13.71
C ASN A 33 0.77 12.90 12.27
N ILE A 34 0.19 12.08 11.39
CA ILE A 34 0.63 11.94 9.98
C ILE A 34 0.22 13.17 9.14
N TYR A 35 -0.79 13.94 9.58
CA TYR A 35 -1.27 15.12 8.86
C TYR A 35 -0.21 16.21 8.63
N THR A 36 0.89 16.20 9.40
CA THR A 36 1.91 17.26 9.32
C THR A 36 2.70 17.22 8.01
N ASP A 37 2.97 16.04 7.45
CA ASP A 37 3.74 15.87 6.21
C ASP A 37 3.60 14.45 5.63
N VAL A 38 2.43 14.15 5.05
CA VAL A 38 2.15 12.81 4.49
C VAL A 38 3.25 12.30 3.54
N PRO A 39 3.77 13.10 2.57
CA PRO A 39 4.86 12.66 1.71
C PRO A 39 6.13 12.25 2.46
N ALA A 40 6.54 12.99 3.50
CA ALA A 40 7.70 12.63 4.31
C ALA A 40 7.48 11.30 5.05
N PHE A 41 6.30 11.09 5.62
CA PHE A 41 5.95 9.82 6.28
C PHE A 41 5.97 8.63 5.32
N ILE A 42 5.49 8.80 4.08
CA ILE A 42 5.59 7.76 3.05
C ILE A 42 7.07 7.44 2.75
N LYS A 43 7.90 8.47 2.60
CA LYS A 43 9.34 8.31 2.31
C LYS A 43 10.08 7.56 3.42
N GLU A 44 9.68 7.77 4.66
CA GLU A 44 10.30 7.16 5.85
C GLU A 44 9.63 5.84 6.28
N PHE A 45 8.70 5.31 5.49
CA PHE A 45 7.95 4.10 5.82
C PHE A 45 8.88 2.93 6.16
N ARG A 46 8.60 2.26 7.28
CA ARG A 46 9.28 1.04 7.72
C ARG A 46 8.33 0.15 8.50
N SER A 47 8.51 -1.15 8.33
CA SER A 47 7.80 -2.20 9.06
C SER A 47 8.63 -3.49 9.06
N GLU A 48 8.51 -4.28 10.12
CA GLU A 48 9.14 -5.61 10.19
C GLU A 48 8.17 -6.69 9.66
N ASP A 49 6.96 -6.77 10.23
CA ASP A 49 5.99 -7.85 9.96
C ASP A 49 4.67 -7.40 9.33
N HIS A 50 4.55 -6.12 8.95
CA HIS A 50 3.31 -5.60 8.37
C HIS A 50 3.03 -6.15 6.96
N PRO A 51 1.77 -6.44 6.57
CA PRO A 51 1.42 -6.98 5.25
C PRO A 51 1.90 -6.15 4.05
N ALA A 52 2.14 -4.84 4.21
CA ALA A 52 2.77 -4.01 3.18
C ALA A 52 4.10 -4.61 2.65
N ASN A 53 4.88 -5.27 3.52
CA ASN A 53 6.13 -5.94 3.15
C ASN A 53 5.93 -7.07 2.13
N PHE A 54 4.80 -7.78 2.20
CA PHE A 54 4.44 -8.78 1.19
C PHE A 54 4.12 -8.11 -0.14
N TYR A 55 3.36 -7.01 -0.15
CA TYR A 55 2.98 -6.30 -1.37
C TYR A 55 4.17 -5.62 -2.06
N PHE A 56 5.14 -5.09 -1.31
CA PHE A 56 6.40 -4.61 -1.88
C PHE A 56 7.12 -5.69 -2.69
N LYS A 57 7.21 -6.91 -2.17
CA LYS A 57 7.82 -8.06 -2.88
C LYS A 57 7.07 -8.43 -4.18
N LEU A 58 5.82 -8.01 -4.32
CA LEU A 58 4.99 -8.24 -5.51
C LEU A 58 5.00 -7.07 -6.51
N GLY A 59 5.76 -6.01 -6.21
CA GLY A 59 5.91 -4.83 -7.07
C GLY A 59 4.88 -3.72 -6.82
N TYR A 60 4.19 -3.74 -5.67
CA TYR A 60 3.34 -2.62 -5.26
C TYR A 60 4.21 -1.52 -4.65
N VAL A 61 3.74 -0.29 -4.76
CA VAL A 61 4.33 0.90 -4.13
C VAL A 61 3.29 1.62 -3.30
N ILE A 62 3.71 2.33 -2.25
CA ILE A 62 2.81 3.23 -1.49
C ILE A 62 2.47 4.41 -2.40
N VAL A 63 1.18 4.69 -2.55
CA VAL A 63 0.65 5.84 -3.31
C VAL A 63 -0.10 6.84 -2.42
N GLY A 64 -0.36 6.49 -1.17
CA GLY A 64 -1.01 7.36 -0.21
C GLY A 64 -1.11 6.75 1.18
N ILE A 65 -1.53 7.55 2.15
CA ILE A 65 -1.88 7.13 3.50
C ILE A 65 -3.21 7.82 3.84
N ILE A 66 -4.13 7.11 4.49
CA ILE A 66 -5.32 7.69 5.12
C ILE A 66 -5.03 7.76 6.63
N PRO A 67 -4.72 8.95 7.19
CA PRO A 67 -4.52 9.09 8.62
C PRO A 67 -5.80 8.73 9.39
N ASP A 68 -5.65 8.05 10.52
CA ASP A 68 -6.73 7.69 11.44
C ASP A 68 -7.90 6.88 10.83
N ALA A 69 -7.67 6.17 9.71
CA ALA A 69 -8.67 5.37 9.01
C ALA A 69 -9.44 4.40 9.93
N ASN A 70 -8.72 3.79 10.89
CA ASN A 70 -9.25 2.79 11.82
C ASN A 70 -9.28 3.32 13.27
N GLY A 71 -9.30 4.64 13.44
CA GLY A 71 -9.24 5.34 14.72
C GLY A 71 -7.91 6.08 14.93
N MET A 72 -7.84 6.88 15.99
CA MET A 72 -6.68 7.74 16.27
C MET A 72 -5.38 6.94 16.30
N GLY A 73 -4.41 7.34 15.47
CA GLY A 73 -3.11 6.71 15.35
C GLY A 73 -3.09 5.41 14.55
N LYS A 74 -4.20 5.02 13.89
CA LYS A 74 -4.33 3.77 13.13
C LYS A 74 -4.58 4.05 11.64
N PRO A 75 -3.51 4.27 10.85
CA PRO A 75 -3.64 4.64 9.45
C PRO A 75 -3.98 3.44 8.56
N ASP A 76 -4.46 3.74 7.35
CA ASP A 76 -4.45 2.81 6.21
C ASP A 76 -3.36 3.23 5.21
N ILE A 77 -2.63 2.25 4.67
CA ILE A 77 -1.55 2.44 3.70
C ILE A 77 -2.06 2.05 2.31
N LEU A 78 -2.27 3.05 1.46
CA LEU A 78 -2.74 2.85 0.10
C LEU A 78 -1.58 2.43 -0.80
N MET A 79 -1.71 1.28 -1.44
CA MET A 79 -0.71 0.73 -2.34
C MET A 79 -1.27 0.49 -3.73
N ALA A 80 -0.42 0.64 -4.74
CA ALA A 80 -0.80 0.38 -6.13
C ALA A 80 0.32 -0.33 -6.91
N LYS A 81 -0.09 -1.06 -7.94
CA LYS A 81 0.79 -1.67 -8.94
C LYS A 81 0.19 -1.49 -10.32
N ARG A 82 1.02 -1.13 -11.31
CA ARG A 82 0.61 -1.16 -12.72
C ARG A 82 0.48 -2.62 -13.17
N VAL A 83 -0.62 -2.94 -13.85
CA VAL A 83 -0.81 -4.25 -14.47
C VAL A 83 0.19 -4.39 -15.62
N GLU A 84 1.03 -5.40 -15.57
CA GLU A 84 1.91 -5.76 -16.67
C GLU A 84 1.11 -6.58 -17.68
N GLY A 85 1.00 -6.10 -18.92
CA GLY A 85 0.52 -6.91 -20.03
C GLY A 85 1.58 -7.95 -20.42
N THR A 86 1.16 -9.06 -21.00
CA THR A 86 2.07 -9.86 -21.82
C THR A 86 2.54 -8.97 -22.96
N ALA A 87 3.79 -8.51 -22.92
CA ALA A 87 4.43 -7.89 -24.07
C ALA A 87 4.19 -8.81 -25.28
N THR A 88 3.56 -8.27 -26.31
CA THR A 88 3.27 -8.98 -27.57
C THR A 88 4.54 -9.05 -28.40
#